data_AF-A0A837AP05-F1
#
_entry.id   AF-A0A837AP05-F1
#
_cell.length_a   1.000
_cell.length_b   1.000
_cell.length_c   1.000
_cell.angle_alpha   90.00
_cell.angle_beta   90.00
_cell.angle_gamma   90.00
#
_symmetry.space_group_name_H-M   'P 1'
#
loop_
_entity.id
_entity.type
_entity.pdbx_description
1 polymer ?
#
loop_
_entity_poly.entity_id
_entity_poly.type
_entity_poly.pdbx_seq_one_letter_code
_entity_poly.pdbx_strand_id
1 'polypeptide(L)'
;AKAAGFYVAGVYREKASGARADRPELLRMIEDLQPGEIVIAEKIDRISRLPLVEAERLVASIRDKGARLAVPGVVDFSEVAAEAKGVAKVVLESMQDMLLRIALQIARDDYEDRR
;
A
#
# COMPACT_ATOMS: atom_id res chain seq x y z
N ALA A 1 -8.02 -8.89 -9.14
CA ALA A 1 -9.11 -7.89 -9.21
C ALA A 1 -10.40 -8.51 -9.74
N LYS A 2 -10.60 -8.65 -11.07
CA LYS A 2 -11.89 -9.12 -11.63
C LYS A 2 -12.34 -10.50 -11.12
N ALA A 3 -11.43 -11.48 -11.05
CA ALA A 3 -11.73 -12.82 -10.54
C ALA A 3 -12.12 -12.85 -9.05
N ALA A 4 -11.75 -11.81 -8.29
CA ALA A 4 -12.09 -11.63 -6.88
C ALA A 4 -13.31 -10.70 -6.69
N GLY A 5 -14.06 -10.38 -7.76
CA GLY A 5 -15.29 -9.58 -7.68
C GLY A 5 -15.08 -8.06 -7.72
N PHE A 6 -13.86 -7.57 -7.87
CA PHE A 6 -13.60 -6.12 -7.91
C PHE A 6 -13.89 -5.51 -9.28
N TYR A 7 -14.60 -4.38 -9.30
CA TYR A 7 -14.59 -3.45 -10.41
C TYR A 7 -13.22 -2.78 -10.53
N VAL A 8 -12.71 -2.63 -11.75
CA VAL A 8 -11.42 -2.00 -12.01
C VAL A 8 -11.67 -0.55 -12.41
N ALA A 9 -11.51 0.38 -11.48
CA ALA A 9 -11.68 1.82 -11.72
C ALA A 9 -10.61 2.40 -12.66
N GLY A 10 -9.38 1.86 -12.62
CA GLY A 10 -8.28 2.26 -13.49
C GLY A 10 -7.12 1.27 -13.46
N VAL A 11 -6.23 1.37 -14.46
CA VAL A 11 -4.96 0.64 -14.49
C VAL A 11 -3.85 1.63 -14.80
N TYR A 12 -2.92 1.77 -13.87
CA TYR A 12 -1.80 2.71 -13.96
C TYR A 12 -0.51 1.93 -14.17
N ARG A 13 0.32 2.37 -15.12
CA ARG A 13 1.59 1.70 -15.47
C ARG A 13 2.72 2.71 -15.47
N GLU A 14 3.73 2.45 -14.65
CA GLU A 14 4.86 3.35 -14.48
C GLU A 14 6.16 2.67 -14.97
N LYS A 15 6.99 3.44 -15.68
CA LYS A 15 8.36 3.02 -16.07
C LYS A 15 9.41 3.61 -15.14
N ALA A 16 9.11 4.70 -14.45
CA ALA A 16 10.00 5.30 -13.47
C ALA A 16 10.30 4.34 -12.30
N SER A 17 11.51 4.44 -11.75
CA SER A 17 11.94 3.59 -10.64
C SER A 17 11.08 3.81 -9.39
N GLY A 18 10.77 2.72 -8.69
CA GLY A 18 10.08 2.77 -7.39
C GLY A 18 10.91 3.43 -6.28
N ALA A 19 12.20 3.69 -6.53
CA ALA A 19 13.07 4.48 -5.67
C ALA A 19 12.90 6.00 -5.85
N ARG A 20 11.92 6.44 -6.66
CA ARG A 20 11.56 7.84 -6.88
C ARG A 20 10.14 8.12 -6.37
N ALA A 21 9.98 9.29 -5.76
CA ALA A 21 8.69 9.77 -5.28
C ALA A 21 7.90 10.50 -6.36
N ASP A 22 8.58 11.13 -7.32
CA ASP A 22 8.02 11.91 -8.42
C ASP A 22 7.60 11.05 -9.62
N ARG A 23 6.79 10.01 -9.34
CA ARG A 23 6.26 9.10 -10.35
C ARG A 23 4.91 9.60 -10.87
N PRO A 24 4.81 10.14 -12.10
CA PRO A 24 3.59 10.79 -12.58
C PRO A 24 2.37 9.86 -12.57
N GLU A 25 2.53 8.59 -12.93
CA GLU A 25 1.38 7.66 -12.99
C GLU A 25 0.92 7.22 -11.60
N LEU A 26 1.86 7.15 -10.64
CA LEU A 26 1.52 6.90 -9.24
C LEU A 26 0.78 8.09 -8.63
N LEU A 27 1.28 9.30 -8.87
CA LEU A 27 0.65 10.52 -8.37
C LEU A 27 -0.75 10.69 -8.96
N ARG A 28 -0.90 10.45 -10.27
CA ARG A 28 -2.22 10.44 -10.95
C ARG A 28 -3.16 9.41 -10.33
N MET A 29 -2.68 8.19 -10.06
CA MET A 29 -3.48 7.18 -9.36
C MET A 29 -3.95 7.69 -8.00
N ILE A 30 -3.06 8.27 -7.19
CA ILE A 30 -3.40 8.80 -5.85
C ILE A 30 -4.42 9.94 -5.96
N GLU A 31 -4.30 10.79 -6.97
CA GLU A 31 -5.25 11.87 -7.22
C GLU A 31 -6.65 11.33 -7.55
N ASP A 32 -6.73 10.32 -8.41
CA ASP A 32 -7.97 9.69 -8.87
C ASP A 32 -8.68 8.86 -7.78
N LEU A 33 -7.97 8.44 -6.72
CA LEU A 33 -8.51 7.59 -5.65
C LEU A 33 -9.75 8.19 -4.97
N GLN A 34 -10.76 7.35 -4.81
CA GLN A 34 -11.97 7.63 -4.05
C GLN A 34 -11.99 6.87 -2.71
N PRO A 35 -12.71 7.39 -1.69
CA PRO A 35 -12.88 6.69 -0.42
C PRO A 35 -13.48 5.29 -0.61
N GLY A 36 -12.91 4.30 0.05
CA GLY A 36 -13.33 2.90 -0.03
C GLY A 36 -12.70 2.11 -1.18
N GLU A 37 -11.98 2.75 -2.11
CA GLU A 37 -11.25 2.03 -3.16
C GLU A 37 -10.03 1.29 -2.62
N ILE A 38 -9.58 0.29 -3.38
CA ILE A 38 -8.45 -0.56 -3.03
C ILE A 38 -7.40 -0.47 -4.13
N VAL A 39 -6.20 -0.01 -3.75
CA VAL A 39 -5.00 -0.06 -4.59
C VAL A 39 -4.44 -1.47 -4.54
N ILE A 40 -4.41 -2.15 -5.67
CA ILE A 40 -3.80 -3.48 -5.80
C ILE A 40 -2.47 -3.35 -6.53
N ALA A 41 -1.41 -3.88 -5.93
CA ALA A 41 -0.12 -4.05 -6.59
C ALA A 41 0.29 -5.52 -6.61
N GLU A 42 1.04 -5.91 -7.62
CA GLU A 42 1.53 -7.29 -7.78
C GLU A 42 2.52 -7.68 -6.66
N LYS A 43 3.26 -6.69 -6.16
CA LYS A 43 4.26 -6.81 -5.09
C LYS A 43 4.47 -5.47 -4.41
N ILE A 44 5.04 -5.49 -3.19
CA ILE A 44 5.27 -4.28 -2.39
C ILE A 44 6.30 -3.33 -3.04
N ASP A 45 7.28 -3.86 -3.76
CA ASP A 45 8.31 -3.07 -4.46
C ASP A 45 7.77 -2.29 -5.68
N ARG A 46 6.55 -2.62 -6.13
CA ARG A 46 5.81 -1.83 -7.13
C ARG A 46 5.20 -0.58 -6.50
N ILE A 47 4.83 -0.65 -5.22
CA ILE A 47 4.34 0.49 -4.46
C ILE A 47 5.48 1.42 -4.11
N SER A 48 6.56 0.93 -3.51
CA SER A 48 7.70 1.78 -3.14
C SER A 48 8.98 0.98 -2.97
N ARG A 49 10.11 1.62 -3.30
CA ARG A 49 11.47 1.26 -2.87
C ARG A 49 12.19 2.47 -2.25
N LEU A 50 11.41 3.46 -1.83
CA LEU A 50 11.91 4.63 -1.11
C LEU A 50 12.45 4.22 0.26
N PRO A 51 13.27 5.05 0.91
CA PRO A 51 13.57 4.84 2.32
C PRO A 51 12.26 4.82 3.12
N LEU A 52 12.27 4.13 4.27
CA LEU A 52 11.05 3.75 4.97
C LEU A 52 10.15 4.95 5.28
N VAL A 53 10.73 6.04 5.76
CA VAL A 53 9.98 7.27 6.13
C VAL A 53 9.21 7.83 4.93
N GLU A 54 9.82 7.89 3.75
CA GLU A 54 9.17 8.36 2.53
C GLU A 54 8.16 7.34 1.98
N ALA A 55 8.43 6.05 2.11
CA ALA A 55 7.49 5.00 1.74
C ALA A 55 6.23 5.02 2.62
N GLU A 56 6.38 5.28 3.92
CA GLU A 56 5.26 5.47 4.83
C GLU A 56 4.43 6.71 4.47
N ARG A 57 5.07 7.82 4.09
CA ARG A 57 4.36 9.01 3.58
C ARG A 57 3.54 8.72 2.33
N LEU A 58 4.07 7.89 1.43
CA LEU A 58 3.33 7.44 0.24
C LEU A 58 2.11 6.58 0.61
N VAL A 59 2.26 5.69 1.58
CA VAL A 59 1.11 4.90 2.08
C VAL A 59 0.10 5.82 2.77
N ALA A 60 0.56 6.80 3.53
CA ALA A 60 -0.30 7.77 4.20
C ALA A 60 -1.12 8.56 3.17
N SER A 61 -0.54 9.02 2.06
CA SER A 61 -1.30 9.75 1.04
C SER A 61 -2.39 8.90 0.37
N ILE A 62 -2.21 7.59 0.25
CA ILE A 62 -3.26 6.65 -0.19
C ILE A 62 -4.36 6.56 0.88
N ARG A 63 -3.98 6.39 2.15
CA ARG A 63 -4.93 6.28 3.27
C ARG A 63 -5.72 7.57 3.51
N ASP A 64 -5.12 8.73 3.29
CA ASP A 64 -5.74 10.04 3.40
C ASP A 64 -6.88 10.24 2.38
N LYS A 65 -6.82 9.52 1.24
CA LYS A 65 -7.92 9.44 0.28
C LYS A 65 -9.07 8.53 0.74
N GLY A 66 -8.95 7.89 1.90
CA GLY A 66 -9.88 6.87 2.39
C GLY A 66 -9.74 5.54 1.65
N ALA A 67 -8.67 5.34 0.89
CA ALA A 67 -8.40 4.12 0.16
C ALA A 67 -7.53 3.15 0.97
N ARG A 68 -7.55 1.88 0.57
CA ARG A 68 -6.76 0.80 1.20
C ARG A 68 -5.75 0.23 0.22
N LEU A 69 -4.69 -0.37 0.76
CA LEU A 69 -3.65 -1.02 -0.02
C LEU A 69 -3.75 -2.53 0.14
N ALA A 70 -3.87 -3.26 -0.97
CA ALA A 70 -3.85 -4.71 -1.01
C ALA A 70 -2.63 -5.20 -1.81
N VAL A 71 -1.71 -5.88 -1.11
CA VAL A 71 -0.48 -6.40 -1.71
C VAL A 71 -0.32 -7.88 -1.35
N PRO A 72 -0.01 -8.76 -2.32
CA PRO A 72 0.31 -10.15 -2.05
C PRO A 72 1.42 -10.29 -0.99
N GLY A 73 1.19 -11.17 -0.01
CA GLY A 73 2.14 -11.46 1.06
C GLY A 73 2.02 -10.57 2.30
N VAL A 74 1.20 -9.51 2.27
CA VAL A 74 0.85 -8.72 3.46
C VAL A 74 -0.55 -9.10 3.89
N VAL A 75 -0.69 -9.56 5.13
CA VAL A 75 -2.00 -9.89 5.70
C VAL A 75 -2.80 -8.60 5.87
N ASP A 76 -4.06 -8.63 5.43
CA ASP A 76 -5.01 -7.55 5.60
C ASP A 76 -5.97 -7.86 6.76
N PHE A 77 -5.82 -7.13 7.86
CA PHE A 77 -6.68 -7.19 9.03
C PHE A 77 -7.81 -6.16 8.98
N SER A 78 -7.96 -5.37 7.91
CA SER A 78 -8.92 -4.27 7.86
C SER A 78 -10.36 -4.70 8.15
N GLU A 79 -10.79 -5.86 7.63
CA GLU A 79 -12.14 -6.39 7.87
C GLU A 79 -12.30 -6.83 9.33
N VAL A 80 -11.33 -7.58 9.87
CA VAL A 80 -11.36 -8.06 11.25
C VAL A 80 -11.29 -6.89 12.25
N ALA A 81 -10.48 -5.89 11.96
CA ALA A 81 -10.35 -4.69 12.79
C ALA A 81 -11.62 -3.83 12.78
N ALA A 82 -12.38 -3.83 11.68
CA ALA A 82 -13.64 -3.09 11.58
C ALA A 82 -14.73 -3.64 12.52
N GLU A 83 -14.73 -4.95 12.78
CA GLU A 83 -15.67 -5.61 13.70
C GLU A 83 -15.18 -5.62 15.16
N ALA A 84 -13.87 -5.46 15.38
CA ALA A 84 -13.26 -5.46 16.70
C ALA A 84 -13.59 -4.21 17.52
N LYS A 85 -13.54 -4.34 18.86
CA LYS A 85 -13.79 -3.25 19.81
C LYS A 85 -12.72 -3.20 20.90
N GLY A 86 -12.56 -2.02 21.50
CA GLY A 86 -11.63 -1.80 22.61
C GLY A 86 -10.18 -2.15 22.25
N VAL A 87 -9.50 -2.84 23.17
CA VAL A 87 -8.08 -3.21 23.03
C VAL A 87 -7.82 -4.06 21.77
N ALA A 88 -8.73 -4.96 21.41
CA ALA A 88 -8.55 -5.83 20.25
C ALA A 88 -8.42 -5.02 18.95
N LYS A 89 -9.22 -3.96 18.79
CA LYS A 89 -9.14 -3.07 17.63
C LYS A 89 -7.79 -2.37 17.55
N VAL A 90 -7.34 -1.80 18.67
CA VAL A 90 -6.05 -1.10 18.75
C VAL A 90 -4.89 -2.03 18.38
N VAL A 91 -4.92 -3.27 18.86
CA VAL A 91 -3.89 -4.27 18.56
C VAL A 91 -3.89 -4.63 17.08
N LEU A 92 -5.06 -4.89 16.48
CA LEU A 92 -5.16 -5.25 15.06
C LEU A 92 -4.69 -4.13 14.15
N GLU A 93 -5.06 -2.88 14.43
CA GLU A 93 -4.60 -1.70 13.68
C GLU A 93 -3.06 -1.54 13.81
N SER A 94 -2.53 -1.71 15.02
CA SER A 94 -1.07 -1.63 15.27
C SER A 94 -0.30 -2.74 14.54
N MET A 95 -0.86 -3.96 14.51
CA MET A 95 -0.28 -5.09 13.79
C MET A 95 -0.30 -4.86 12.27
N GLN A 96 -1.40 -4.32 11.74
CA GLN A 96 -1.51 -3.97 10.32
C GLN A 96 -0.41 -2.97 9.91
N ASP A 97 -0.21 -1.92 10.71
CA ASP A 97 0.82 -0.91 10.45
C ASP A 97 2.23 -1.48 10.55
N MET A 98 2.48 -2.33 11.54
CA MET A 98 3.77 -3.02 11.69
C MET A 98 4.07 -3.94 10.50
N LEU A 99 3.12 -4.77 10.08
CA LEU A 99 3.31 -5.68 8.94
C LEU A 99 3.58 -4.91 7.65
N LEU A 100 2.87 -3.80 7.43
CA LEU A 100 3.10 -2.96 6.27
C LEU A 100 4.48 -2.32 6.29
N ARG A 101 4.92 -1.80 7.44
CA ARG A 101 6.28 -1.25 7.62
C ARG A 101 7.36 -2.29 7.33
N ILE A 102 7.20 -3.51 7.84
CA ILE A 102 8.14 -4.61 7.59
C ILE A 102 8.19 -4.92 6.09
N ALA A 103 7.04 -5.01 5.41
CA ALA A 103 7.01 -5.28 3.98
C ALA A 103 7.69 -4.17 3.15
N LEU A 104 7.48 -2.89 3.52
CA LEU A 104 8.16 -1.77 2.88
C LEU A 104 9.67 -1.79 3.11
N GLN A 105 10.11 -2.13 4.32
CA GLN A 105 11.54 -2.25 4.64
C GLN A 105 12.19 -3.38 3.84
N ILE A 106 11.56 -4.57 3.78
CA ILE A 106 12.05 -5.69 2.97
C ILE A 106 12.16 -5.27 1.50
N ALA A 107 11.18 -4.55 0.96
CA ALA A 107 11.22 -4.06 -0.42
C ALA A 107 12.40 -3.11 -0.69
N ARG A 108 12.79 -2.33 0.33
CA ARG A 108 13.93 -1.43 0.28
C ARG A 108 15.24 -2.20 0.35
N ASP A 109 15.38 -3.10 1.32
CA ASP A 109 16.58 -3.92 1.52
C ASP A 109 16.87 -4.74 0.25
N ASP A 110 15.85 -5.42 -0.30
CA ASP A 110 15.94 -6.16 -1.56
C ASP A 110 16.42 -5.30 -2.75
N TYR A 111 16.12 -4.01 -2.74
CA TYR A 111 16.56 -3.08 -3.78
C TYR A 111 18.00 -2.62 -3.58
N GLU A 112 18.41 -2.40 -2.32
CA GLU A 112 19.78 -2.03 -1.98
C GLU A 112 20.76 -3.19 -2.22
N ASP A 113 20.38 -4.41 -1.86
CA ASP A 113 21.21 -5.61 -2.05
C ASP A 113 21.47 -5.96 -3.53
N ARG A 114 20.58 -5.55 -4.42
CA ARG A 114 20.68 -5.83 -5.88
C ARG A 114 21.39 -4.72 -6.66
N ARG A 115 21.79 -3.63 -6.00
CA ARG A 115 22.43 -2.47 -6.62
C ARG A 115 23.95 -2.55 -6.51
#